data_AF-A0A830FI79-F1
#
_entry.id   AF-A0A830FI79-F1
#
_cell.length_a   1.000
_cell.length_b   1.000
_cell.length_c   1.000
_cell.angle_alpha   90.00
_cell.angle_beta   90.00
_cell.angle_gamma   90.00
#
_symmetry.space_group_name_H-M   'P 1'
#
loop_
_entity.id
_entity.type
_entity.pdbx_description
1 polymer ?
#
loop_
_entity_poly.entity_id
_entity_poly.type
_entity_poly.pdbx_seq_one_letter_code
_entity_poly.pdbx_strand_id
1 'polypeptide(L)' 'MSSFSDPDTRYQIIKSETPVSVDGFAMGEPTGEVRCCECGASHLNIDEIPHAEDCPQRFVRSDWWRAHVLDD' A
#
# COMPACT_ATOMS: atom_id res chain seq x y z
N MET A 1 14.76 3.64 -0.31
CA MET A 1 13.41 3.35 -0.84
C MET A 1 13.47 2.64 -2.19
N SER A 2 13.79 1.35 -2.20
CA SER A 2 13.71 0.52 -3.41
C SER A 2 12.53 -0.45 -3.41
N SER A 3 12.15 -0.95 -2.23
CA SER A 3 11.12 -1.99 -2.02
C SER A 3 10.20 -1.62 -0.85
N PHE A 4 9.01 -2.23 -0.80
CA PHE A 4 8.07 -1.97 0.29
C PHE A 4 8.55 -2.48 1.65
N SER A 5 9.53 -3.39 1.63
CA SER A 5 10.20 -3.94 2.82
C SER A 5 11.42 -3.12 3.26
N ASP A 6 11.79 -2.08 2.51
CA ASP A 6 12.87 -1.16 2.87
C ASP A 6 12.48 -0.36 4.13
N PRO A 7 13.36 -0.24 5.14
CA PRO A 7 13.05 0.46 6.40
C PRO A 7 12.61 1.92 6.23
N ASP A 8 13.00 2.57 5.13
CA ASP A 8 12.59 3.94 4.86
C ASP A 8 11.19 4.02 4.24
N THR A 9 10.65 2.93 3.69
CA THR A 9 9.32 2.90 3.11
C THR A 9 8.25 2.67 4.18
N ARG A 10 7.22 3.52 4.22
CA ARG A 10 6.16 3.45 5.24
C ARG A 10 4.77 3.28 4.63
N TYR A 11 4.04 2.31 5.19
CA TYR A 11 2.65 2.03 4.87
C TYR A 11 1.84 1.81 6.14
N GLN A 12 0.53 2.02 6.02
CA GLN A 12 -0.45 1.74 7.06
C GLN A 12 -1.47 0.72 6.54
N ILE A 13 -1.73 -0.33 7.32
CA ILE A 13 -2.88 -1.20 7.09
C ILE A 13 -4.14 -0.44 7.53
N ILE A 14 -5.07 -0.24 6.61
CA ILE A 14 -6.35 0.40 6.92
C ILE A 14 -7.20 -0.59 7.72
N LYS A 15 -7.80 -0.09 8.80
CA LYS A 15 -8.73 -0.83 9.64
C LYS A 15 -10.14 -0.27 9.45
N SER A 16 -11.14 -1.13 9.57
CA SER A 16 -12.53 -0.69 9.53
C SER A 16 -12.84 0.19 10.73
N GLU A 17 -13.50 1.33 10.48
CA GLU A 17 -14.04 2.22 11.50
C GLU A 17 -15.58 2.24 11.48
N THR A 18 -16.19 1.31 10.74
CA THR A 18 -17.65 1.25 10.56
C THR A 18 -18.23 -0.06 11.12
N PRO A 19 -19.54 -0.14 11.36
CA PRO A 19 -20.18 -1.40 11.74
C PRO A 19 -20.09 -2.43 10.60
N VAL A 20 -19.98 -3.71 10.96
CA VAL A 20 -19.90 -4.85 10.02
C VAL A 20 -20.99 -4.88 8.95
N SER A 21 -22.15 -4.28 9.21
CA SER A 21 -23.24 -4.18 8.24
C SER A 21 -22.95 -3.25 7.05
N VAL A 22 -21.92 -2.41 7.14
CA VAL A 22 -21.57 -1.39 6.12
C VAL A 22 -20.51 -1.91 5.17
N ASP A 23 -19.40 -2.43 5.70
CA ASP A 23 -18.22 -2.82 4.91
C ASP A 23 -17.89 -4.33 5.02
N GLY A 24 -18.60 -5.08 5.86
CA GLY A 24 -18.39 -6.51 6.06
C GLY A 24 -17.27 -6.87 7.04
N PHE A 25 -16.62 -5.90 7.68
CA PHE A 25 -15.53 -6.12 8.64
C PHE A 25 -15.96 -5.79 10.06
N ALA A 26 -15.43 -6.50 11.07
CA ALA A 26 -15.63 -6.03 12.43
C ALA A 26 -14.83 -4.74 12.65
N MET A 27 -15.35 -3.85 13.49
CA MET A 27 -14.70 -2.57 13.77
C MET A 27 -13.30 -2.80 14.36
N GLY A 28 -12.29 -2.17 13.76
CA GLY A 28 -10.88 -2.34 14.08
C GLY A 28 -10.16 -3.47 13.33
N GLU A 29 -10.87 -4.28 12.54
CA GLU A 29 -10.24 -5.32 11.72
C GLU A 29 -9.57 -4.73 10.48
N PRO A 30 -8.45 -5.33 10.02
CA PRO A 30 -7.83 -4.98 8.73
C PRO A 30 -8.80 -5.16 7.57
N THR A 31 -8.92 -4.17 6.70
CA THR A 31 -9.77 -4.23 5.49
C THR A 31 -9.08 -4.93 4.31
N GLY A 32 -7.77 -5.20 4.43
CA GLY A 32 -6.90 -5.63 3.33
C GLY A 32 -6.37 -4.47 2.48
N GLU A 33 -6.85 -3.25 2.70
CA GLU A 33 -6.35 -2.06 2.01
C GLU A 33 -5.09 -1.51 2.71
N VAL A 34 -4.12 -1.09 1.91
CA VAL A 34 -2.85 -0.54 2.38
C VAL A 34 -2.74 0.91 1.89
N ARG A 35 -2.38 1.81 2.81
CA ARG A 35 -2.20 3.25 2.56
C ARG A 35 -0.73 3.63 2.58
N CYS A 36 -0.29 4.40 1.59
CA CYS A 36 1.01 5.06 1.60
C CYS A 36 1.04 6.19 2.63
N CYS A 37 2.02 6.20 3.53
CA CYS A 37 2.16 7.25 4.54
C CYS A 37 2.63 8.60 3.99
N GLU A 38 3.22 8.63 2.79
CA GLU A 38 3.78 9.84 2.18
C GLU A 38 2.73 10.64 1.39
N CYS A 39 1.86 9.97 0.62
CA CYS A 39 0.87 10.65 -0.22
C CYS A 39 -0.59 10.33 0.13
N GLY A 40 -0.84 9.39 1.05
CA GLY A 40 -2.18 9.02 1.48
C GLY A 40 -2.98 8.15 0.50
N ALA A 41 -2.46 7.91 -0.72
CA ALA A 41 -3.08 6.98 -1.67
C ALA A 41 -3.11 5.55 -1.10
N SER A 42 -4.15 4.79 -1.45
CA SER A 42 -4.36 3.43 -0.96
C SER A 42 -4.86 2.49 -2.04
N HIS A 43 -4.59 1.20 -1.85
CA HIS A 43 -5.02 0.13 -2.74
C HIS A 43 -4.97 -1.23 -2.01
N LEU A 44 -5.64 -2.25 -2.57
CA LEU A 44 -5.61 -3.63 -2.03
C LEU A 44 -4.28 -4.37 -2.32
N ASN A 45 -3.52 -3.88 -3.30
CA ASN A 45 -2.20 -4.40 -3.65
C ASN A 45 -1.17 -3.29 -3.45
N ILE A 46 -0.21 -3.52 -2.55
CA ILE A 46 0.84 -2.58 -2.17
C ILE A 46 1.73 -2.17 -3.35
N ASP A 47 1.96 -3.06 -4.31
CA ASP A 47 2.78 -2.75 -5.48
C ASP A 47 2.00 -1.82 -6.45
N GLU A 48 0.67 -1.88 -6.47
CA GLU A 48 -0.17 -1.14 -7.43
C GLU A 48 -0.88 0.07 -6.82
N ILE A 49 -0.32 0.66 -5.76
CA ILE A 49 -0.88 1.89 -5.19
C ILE A 49 -0.80 3.02 -6.23
N PRO A 50 -1.92 3.71 -6.56
CA PRO A 50 -1.94 4.81 -7.51
C PRO A 50 -1.41 6.09 -6.84
N HIS A 51 -0.10 6.13 -6.62
CA HIS A 51 0.58 7.22 -5.95
C HIS A 51 0.39 8.57 -6.66
N ALA A 52 0.39 9.66 -5.87
CA ALA A 52 0.53 11.01 -6.39
C ALA A 52 1.83 11.16 -7.19
N GLU A 53 1.82 12.06 -8.18
CA GLU A 53 2.94 12.21 -9.13
C GLU A 53 4.28 12.54 -8.46
N ASP A 54 4.22 13.29 -7.35
CA ASP A 54 5.34 13.78 -6.54
C ASP A 54 5.64 12.90 -5.31
N CYS A 55 4.96 11.77 -5.15
CA CYS A 55 5.18 10.89 -4.00
C CYS A 55 6.58 10.28 -4.05
N PRO A 56 7.39 10.39 -2.98
CA PRO A 56 8.73 9.79 -2.94
C PRO A 56 8.70 8.26 -2.99
N GLN A 57 7.59 7.64 -2.60
CA GLN A 57 7.37 6.18 -2.68
C GLN A 57 6.75 5.71 -4.01
N ARG A 58 6.49 6.61 -4.99
CA ARG A 58 5.72 6.31 -6.22
C ARG A 58 6.19 5.11 -7.02
N PHE A 59 7.48 4.85 -7.03
CA PHE A 59 8.11 3.77 -7.80
C PHE A 59 8.65 2.64 -6.91
N VAL A 60 8.26 2.60 -5.64
CA VAL A 60 8.60 1.48 -4.77
C VAL A 60 7.85 0.24 -5.25
N ARG A 61 8.59 -0.85 -5.46
CA ARG A 61 8.08 -2.13 -5.94
C ARG A 61 8.80 -3.26 -5.21
N SER A 62 8.14 -4.40 -5.02
CA SER A 62 8.77 -5.59 -4.45
C SER A 62 10.09 -5.96 -5.12
N ASP A 63 11.03 -6.49 -4.35
CA ASP A 63 12.33 -6.93 -4.88
C ASP A 63 12.17 -7.98 -5.98
N TRP A 64 11.14 -8.83 -5.87
CA TRP A 64 10.80 -9.80 -6.91
C TRP A 64 10.38 -9.11 -8.21
N TRP A 65 9.46 -8.15 -8.16
CA TRP A 65 9.00 -7.40 -9.34
C TRP A 65 10.18 -6.72 -10.02
N ARG A 66 11.04 -6.06 -9.23
CA ARG A 66 12.22 -5.37 -9.75
C ARG A 66 13.18 -6.32 -10.47
N ALA A 67 13.35 -7.55 -9.96
CA ALA A 67 14.27 -8.53 -10.54
C ALA A 67 13.71 -9.24 -11.79
N HIS A 68 12.39 -9.21 -12.04
CA HIS A 68 11.76 -10.03 -13.07
C HIS A 68 10.93 -9.25 -14.10
N VAL A 69 10.67 -7.96 -13.86
CA VAL A 69 9.79 -7.13 -14.71
C VAL A 69 10.49 -5.89 -15.26
N LEU A 70 11.58 -5.42 -14.64
CA LEU A 70 12.33 -4.25 -15.14
C LEU A 70 13.18 -4.53 -16.41
N ASP A 71 13.34 -5.80 -16.79
CA ASP A 71 14.21 -6.22 -17.90
C ASP A 71 13.44 -6.60 -19.20
N ASP A 72 12.12 -6.41 -19.23
CA ASP A 72 11.25 -6.56 -20.44
C ASP A 72 10.82 -5.19 -21.01
#